data_AF-A0AB36J7B8-F1
#
_entry.id   AF-A0AB36J7B8-F1
#
_cell.length_a   1.000
_cell.length_b   1.000
_cell.length_c   1.000
_cell.angle_alpha   90.00
_cell.angle_beta   90.00
_cell.angle_gamma   90.00
#
_symmetry.space_group_name_H-M   'P 1'
#
loop_
_entity.id
_entity.type
_entity.pdbx_description
1 polymer ?
#
loop_
_entity_poly.entity_id
_entity_poly.type
_entity_poly.pdbx_seq_one_letter_code
_entity_poly.pdbx_strand_id
1 'polypeptide(L)'
;IGDLTAGTYTFVITAKDSSNNESAKNAAHAVTIELVNGVLTTPTVTSSIYGFDGGGGSKTKQLITGSTQSRIRFDFFSGESFTNAEIQVTMEGITFTTNDYYTISGWTHPTSDQISNNGHTLTFTGSNIGVSDIAFELHNKVMPAPGTYLIKFKADADGPGTARSYSEERVITLIILPPA
;
A
#
# COMPACT_ATOMS: atom_id res chain seq x y z
N ILE A 1 -24.35 3.44 -23.42
CA ILE A 1 -23.87 2.69 -22.23
C ILE A 1 -23.20 3.71 -21.34
N GLY A 2 -23.82 4.11 -20.23
CA GLY A 2 -23.28 5.17 -19.37
C GLY A 2 -24.38 5.86 -18.61
N ASP A 3 -24.65 5.33 -17.41
CA ASP A 3 -25.27 5.94 -16.21
C ASP A 3 -25.92 4.82 -15.40
N LEU A 4 -25.12 3.85 -14.98
CA LEU A 4 -25.53 2.95 -13.89
C LEU A 4 -25.35 3.74 -12.59
N THR A 5 -26.42 3.87 -11.80
CA THR A 5 -26.35 4.52 -10.50
C THR A 5 -25.47 3.73 -9.55
N ALA A 6 -24.98 4.35 -8.48
CA ALA A 6 -24.38 3.59 -7.40
C ALA A 6 -25.36 2.53 -6.87
N GLY A 7 -24.84 1.36 -6.49
CA GLY A 7 -25.62 0.27 -5.95
C GLY A 7 -25.02 -1.09 -6.24
N THR A 8 -25.60 -2.12 -5.62
CA THR A 8 -25.25 -3.51 -5.86
C THR A 8 -25.98 -4.04 -7.09
N TYR A 9 -25.22 -4.55 -8.05
CA TYR A 9 -25.70 -5.18 -9.26
C TYR A 9 -25.39 -6.67 -9.21
N THR A 10 -26.40 -7.48 -9.50
CA THR A 10 -26.26 -8.94 -9.55
C THR A 10 -26.47 -9.41 -10.98
N PHE A 11 -25.44 -10.03 -11.55
CA PHE A 11 -25.44 -10.61 -12.87
C PHE A 11 -25.51 -12.13 -12.73
N VAL A 12 -26.60 -12.72 -13.24
CA VAL A 12 -26.71 -14.18 -13.37
C VAL A 12 -26.39 -14.54 -14.81
N ILE A 13 -25.38 -15.39 -14.98
CA ILE A 13 -24.99 -15.89 -16.29
C ILE A 13 -25.87 -17.11 -16.60
N THR A 14 -26.53 -17.09 -17.75
CA THR A 14 -27.28 -18.23 -18.29
C THR A 14 -26.58 -18.75 -19.54
N ALA A 15 -26.73 -20.05 -19.80
CA ALA A 15 -26.23 -20.69 -21.01
C ALA A 15 -27.42 -21.11 -21.89
N LYS A 16 -27.18 -21.21 -23.20
CA LYS A 16 -28.14 -21.80 -24.14
C LYS A 16 -27.63 -23.11 -24.70
N ASP A 17 -28.52 -24.07 -24.87
CA ASP A 17 -28.21 -25.31 -25.59
C ASP A 17 -28.22 -25.10 -27.12
N SER A 18 -27.92 -26.15 -27.87
CA SER A 18 -27.94 -26.15 -29.35
C SER A 18 -29.32 -25.89 -29.96
N SER A 19 -30.39 -26.01 -29.16
CA SER A 19 -31.77 -25.72 -29.54
C SER A 19 -32.21 -24.33 -29.08
N ASN A 20 -31.28 -23.52 -28.55
CA ASN A 20 -31.49 -22.15 -28.08
C ASN A 20 -32.36 -22.06 -26.81
N ASN A 21 -32.52 -23.16 -26.05
CA ASN A 21 -33.18 -23.14 -24.75
C ASN A 21 -32.23 -22.56 -23.71
N GLU A 22 -32.71 -21.58 -22.92
CA GLU A 22 -31.94 -20.93 -21.87
C GLU A 22 -32.01 -21.71 -20.54
N SER A 23 -30.88 -21.86 -19.86
CA SER A 23 -30.80 -22.50 -18.54
C SER A 23 -31.56 -21.71 -17.47
N ALA A 24 -32.02 -22.41 -16.42
CA ALA A 24 -32.61 -21.75 -15.25
C ALA A 24 -31.60 -20.76 -14.60
N LYS A 25 -32.10 -19.60 -14.16
CA LYS A 25 -31.30 -18.63 -13.41
C LYS A 25 -30.94 -19.21 -12.04
N ASN A 26 -29.66 -19.12 -11.66
CA ASN A 26 -29.16 -19.60 -10.39
C ASN A 26 -28.54 -18.46 -9.57
N ALA A 27 -29.27 -17.95 -8.58
CA ALA A 27 -28.81 -16.86 -7.74
C ALA A 27 -27.57 -17.22 -6.89
N ALA A 28 -27.33 -18.51 -6.61
CA ALA A 28 -26.14 -18.96 -5.90
C ALA A 28 -24.86 -18.93 -6.77
N HIS A 29 -25.00 -18.80 -8.09
CA HIS A 29 -23.89 -18.70 -9.04
C HIS A 29 -23.96 -17.36 -9.81
N ALA A 30 -24.14 -16.27 -9.06
CA ALA A 30 -24.21 -14.92 -9.59
C ALA A 30 -22.89 -14.16 -9.37
N VAL A 31 -22.56 -13.28 -10.32
CA VAL A 31 -21.51 -12.27 -10.15
C VAL A 31 -22.15 -11.04 -9.53
N THR A 32 -21.62 -10.57 -8.40
CA THR A 32 -22.09 -9.34 -7.74
C THR A 32 -21.05 -8.25 -7.92
N ILE A 33 -21.48 -7.08 -8.39
CA ILE A 33 -20.64 -5.89 -8.58
C ILE A 33 -21.29 -4.76 -7.79
N GLU A 34 -20.56 -4.14 -6.88
CA GLU A 34 -20.97 -2.88 -6.27
C GLU A 34 -20.39 -1.72 -7.10
N LEU A 35 -21.27 -0.90 -7.65
CA LEU A 35 -20.89 0.35 -8.30
C LEU A 35 -20.97 1.47 -7.27
N VAL A 36 -19.88 2.20 -7.10
CA VAL A 36 -19.86 3.44 -6.33
C VAL A 36 -19.76 4.62 -7.30
N ASN A 37 -20.59 5.66 -7.10
CA ASN A 37 -20.52 6.89 -7.88
C ASN A 37 -19.41 7.77 -7.28
N GLY A 38 -18.39 8.15 -8.05
CA GLY A 38 -17.20 8.88 -7.54
C GLY A 38 -17.55 10.15 -6.76
N VAL A 39 -16.81 10.64 -5.77
CA VAL A 39 -15.40 10.47 -5.37
C VAL A 39 -15.38 9.85 -3.97
N LEU A 40 -14.32 9.12 -3.63
CA LEU A 40 -13.99 8.82 -2.24
C LEU A 40 -13.67 10.15 -1.52
N THR A 41 -14.70 10.89 -1.12
CA THR A 41 -14.58 12.31 -0.71
C THR A 41 -13.96 12.50 0.66
N THR A 42 -13.80 11.41 1.41
CA THR A 42 -13.17 11.44 2.72
C THR A 42 -11.79 10.81 2.59
N PRO A 43 -10.72 11.60 2.51
CA PRO A 43 -9.37 11.07 2.57
C PRO A 43 -9.16 10.29 3.87
N THR A 44 -8.32 9.27 3.80
CA THR A 44 -7.75 8.65 5.00
C THR A 44 -6.96 9.69 5.79
N VAL A 45 -7.24 9.79 7.09
CA VAL A 45 -6.59 10.68 8.03
C VAL A 45 -5.14 10.24 8.20
N THR A 46 -4.21 11.14 7.88
CA THR A 46 -2.79 10.93 8.07
C THR A 46 -2.37 11.23 9.50
N SER A 47 -1.37 10.51 10.01
CA SER A 47 -0.62 10.96 11.19
C SER A 47 0.47 11.95 10.80
N SER A 48 0.84 12.81 11.76
CA SER A 48 2.08 13.62 11.70
C SER A 48 3.31 12.84 12.19
N ILE A 49 3.09 11.68 12.83
CA ILE A 49 4.13 10.81 13.38
C ILE A 49 4.55 9.83 12.29
N TYR A 50 5.72 10.07 11.70
CA TYR A 50 6.32 9.23 10.66
C TYR A 50 7.81 9.59 10.51
N GLY A 51 8.67 8.72 10.02
CA GLY A 51 10.10 9.05 9.99
C GLY A 51 11.01 7.85 10.14
N PHE A 52 12.31 8.10 10.09
CA PHE A 52 13.31 7.09 10.34
C PHE A 52 13.47 6.78 11.84
N ASP A 53 13.89 5.54 12.11
CA ASP A 53 14.38 5.04 13.40
C ASP A 53 13.36 4.96 14.56
N GLY A 54 12.07 4.74 14.26
CA GLY A 54 11.02 4.52 15.27
C GLY A 54 10.31 5.80 15.72
N GLY A 55 9.01 5.69 16.00
CA GLY A 55 8.23 6.75 16.69
C GLY A 55 8.12 8.08 15.92
N GLY A 56 8.33 8.05 14.60
CA GLY A 56 8.23 9.21 13.74
C GLY A 56 9.40 10.21 13.80
N GLY A 57 10.59 9.73 14.15
CA GLY A 57 11.81 10.51 14.40
C GLY A 57 12.24 11.49 13.29
N SER A 58 13.33 11.20 12.58
CA SER A 58 13.87 12.13 11.58
C SER A 58 13.16 11.97 10.24
N LYS A 59 12.83 13.09 9.57
CA LYS A 59 12.35 13.05 8.19
C LYS A 59 13.48 12.91 7.18
N THR A 60 14.73 13.03 7.64
CA THR A 60 15.92 12.95 6.79
C THR A 60 16.94 11.99 7.38
N LYS A 61 17.50 11.10 6.56
CA LYS A 61 18.63 10.25 6.95
C LYS A 61 19.78 10.45 5.97
N GLN A 62 20.99 10.63 6.50
CA GLN A 62 22.21 10.73 5.69
C GLN A 62 22.99 9.43 5.78
N LEU A 63 23.43 8.91 4.63
CA LEU A 63 24.25 7.72 4.52
C LEU A 63 25.35 7.93 3.46
N ILE A 64 26.37 7.07 3.46
CA ILE A 64 27.49 7.16 2.52
C ILE A 64 27.27 6.21 1.35
N THR A 65 27.55 6.67 0.12
CA THR A 65 27.51 5.83 -1.10
C THR A 65 28.35 4.56 -0.95
N GLY A 66 27.87 3.44 -1.50
CA GLY A 66 28.53 2.15 -1.45
C GLY A 66 28.57 1.48 -0.07
N SER A 67 28.18 2.17 1.00
CA SER A 67 28.05 1.55 2.32
C SER A 67 26.90 0.54 2.34
N THR A 68 27.09 -0.57 3.06
CA THR A 68 26.01 -1.54 3.31
C THR A 68 25.35 -1.23 4.64
N GLN A 69 24.06 -0.97 4.60
CA GLN A 69 23.24 -0.80 5.79
C GLN A 69 22.64 -2.15 6.19
N SER A 70 23.00 -2.64 7.38
CA SER A 70 22.39 -3.86 7.92
C SER A 70 20.89 -3.69 8.12
N ARG A 71 20.45 -2.48 8.52
CA ARG A 71 19.05 -2.13 8.69
C ARG A 71 18.79 -0.64 8.45
N ILE A 72 17.76 -0.32 7.67
CA ILE A 72 17.15 1.02 7.60
C ILE A 72 15.70 0.87 8.06
N ARG A 73 15.35 1.44 9.21
CA ARG A 73 13.98 1.45 9.74
C ARG A 73 13.30 2.79 9.46
N PHE A 74 12.04 2.74 9.04
CA PHE A 74 11.15 3.89 9.04
C PHE A 74 9.71 3.49 9.37
N ASP A 75 8.96 4.46 9.87
CA ASP A 75 7.67 4.25 10.51
C ASP A 75 6.66 5.27 9.96
N PHE A 76 5.41 4.86 9.86
CA PHE A 76 4.26 5.65 9.46
C PHE A 76 3.09 5.29 10.38
N PHE A 77 2.65 6.25 11.18
CA PHE A 77 1.53 6.01 12.07
C PHE A 77 0.22 6.34 11.35
N SER A 78 -0.84 5.59 11.63
CA SER A 78 -2.17 5.95 11.12
C SER A 78 -2.74 7.11 11.94
N GLY A 79 -3.48 8.01 11.28
CA GLY A 79 -4.23 9.07 11.96
C GLY A 79 -5.60 8.60 12.47
N GLU A 80 -6.00 7.38 12.08
CA GLU A 80 -7.27 6.76 12.43
C GLU A 80 -7.15 5.23 12.47
N SER A 81 -8.20 4.55 12.91
CA SER A 81 -8.24 3.08 12.88
C SER A 81 -8.34 2.58 11.45
N PHE A 82 -7.54 1.56 11.13
CA PHE A 82 -7.60 0.88 9.84
C PHE A 82 -8.56 -0.31 9.92
N THR A 83 -9.09 -0.74 8.78
CA THR A 83 -9.93 -1.94 8.66
C THR A 83 -9.78 -2.44 7.24
N ASN A 84 -9.01 -3.51 7.02
CA ASN A 84 -8.67 -3.96 5.66
C ASN A 84 -7.93 -2.88 4.83
N ALA A 85 -7.07 -2.09 5.48
CA ALA A 85 -6.36 -1.01 4.83
C ALA A 85 -5.44 -1.50 3.70
N GLU A 86 -5.26 -0.64 2.70
CA GLU A 86 -4.20 -0.77 1.70
C GLU A 86 -3.13 0.30 1.95
N ILE A 87 -1.88 -0.12 2.07
CA ILE A 87 -0.74 0.80 2.22
C ILE A 87 0.19 0.65 1.05
N GLN A 88 0.61 1.79 0.51
CA GLN A 88 1.57 1.88 -0.57
C GLN A 88 2.79 2.70 -0.14
N VAL A 89 3.97 2.12 -0.35
CA VAL A 89 5.26 2.80 -0.17
C VAL A 89 6.02 2.77 -1.48
N THR A 90 6.56 3.92 -1.88
CA THR A 90 7.44 4.04 -3.06
C THR A 90 8.80 4.60 -2.68
N MET A 91 9.85 4.15 -3.35
CA MET A 91 11.24 4.54 -3.07
C MET A 91 12.00 4.80 -4.37
N GLU A 92 12.83 5.84 -4.41
CA GLU A 92 13.60 6.20 -5.61
C GLU A 92 15.01 5.56 -5.64
N GLY A 93 15.77 5.65 -4.54
CA GLY A 93 17.20 5.30 -4.53
C GLY A 93 17.54 3.86 -4.18
N ILE A 94 16.60 3.13 -3.59
CA ILE A 94 16.75 1.75 -3.13
C ILE A 94 15.46 0.97 -3.41
N THR A 95 15.55 -0.36 -3.38
CA THR A 95 14.43 -1.26 -3.69
C THR A 95 14.05 -2.15 -2.52
N PHE A 96 12.78 -2.52 -2.46
CA PHE A 96 12.26 -3.60 -1.65
C PHE A 96 12.69 -4.95 -2.21
N THR A 97 12.89 -5.91 -1.32
CA THR A 97 13.05 -7.33 -1.62
C THR A 97 12.25 -8.17 -0.63
N THR A 98 12.08 -9.46 -0.91
CA THR A 98 11.41 -10.40 0.01
C THR A 98 12.21 -10.70 1.28
N ASN A 99 13.43 -10.13 1.43
CA ASN A 99 14.22 -10.22 2.65
C ASN A 99 13.97 -9.05 3.61
N ASP A 100 13.28 -8.00 3.15
CA ASP A 100 12.89 -6.88 3.99
C ASP A 100 11.72 -7.26 4.89
N TYR A 101 11.34 -6.36 5.79
CA TYR A 101 10.19 -6.55 6.67
C TYR A 101 9.28 -5.33 6.64
N TYR A 102 8.00 -5.57 6.88
CA TYR A 102 7.06 -4.56 7.34
C TYR A 102 6.23 -5.11 8.50
N THR A 103 5.61 -4.22 9.26
CA THR A 103 4.63 -4.58 10.27
C THR A 103 3.39 -3.73 10.14
N ILE A 104 2.24 -4.39 10.21
CA ILE A 104 0.93 -3.78 10.37
C ILE A 104 0.17 -4.45 11.53
N SER A 105 0.47 -5.73 11.79
CA SER A 105 0.02 -6.50 12.95
C SER A 105 1.06 -7.57 13.31
N GLY A 106 2.34 -7.19 13.25
CA GLY A 106 3.49 -8.07 13.44
C GLY A 106 4.46 -8.00 12.26
N TRP A 107 5.74 -8.24 12.54
CA TRP A 107 6.78 -8.23 11.52
C TRP A 107 6.64 -9.42 10.58
N THR A 108 6.54 -9.15 9.29
CA THR A 108 6.48 -10.14 8.22
C THR A 108 7.29 -9.70 7.01
N HIS A 109 7.67 -10.67 6.19
CA HIS A 109 8.32 -10.43 4.90
C HIS A 109 7.29 -10.02 3.83
N PRO A 110 7.64 -9.09 2.93
CA PRO A 110 6.94 -8.91 1.66
C PRO A 110 6.94 -10.19 0.81
N THR A 111 5.84 -10.44 0.11
CA THR A 111 5.80 -11.42 -0.97
C THR A 111 6.17 -10.77 -2.31
N SER A 112 6.50 -11.58 -3.33
CA SER A 112 6.79 -11.07 -4.67
C SER A 112 5.65 -10.25 -5.25
N ASP A 113 4.40 -10.64 -5.00
CA ASP A 113 3.21 -10.02 -5.58
C ASP A 113 2.91 -8.65 -4.96
N GLN A 114 3.44 -8.40 -3.77
CA GLN A 114 3.36 -7.10 -3.09
C GLN A 114 4.41 -6.11 -3.61
N ILE A 115 5.47 -6.61 -4.27
CA ILE A 115 6.57 -5.80 -4.77
C ILE A 115 6.37 -5.56 -6.27
N SER A 116 6.31 -4.30 -6.66
CA SER A 116 6.15 -3.88 -8.05
C SER A 116 7.14 -2.78 -8.44
N ASN A 117 7.05 -2.33 -9.70
CA ASN A 117 7.92 -1.28 -10.24
C ASN A 117 9.41 -1.59 -10.05
N ASN A 118 9.83 -2.81 -10.40
CA ASN A 118 11.20 -3.30 -10.23
C ASN A 118 11.75 -3.17 -8.80
N GLY A 119 10.89 -3.34 -7.79
CA GLY A 119 11.27 -3.21 -6.39
C GLY A 119 11.08 -1.81 -5.79
N HIS A 120 10.68 -0.81 -6.58
CA HIS A 120 10.50 0.56 -6.11
C HIS A 120 9.14 0.83 -5.47
N THR A 121 8.22 -0.13 -5.50
CA THR A 121 6.91 0.00 -4.87
C THR A 121 6.60 -1.26 -4.06
N LEU A 122 6.18 -1.06 -2.81
CA LEU A 122 5.57 -2.09 -1.97
C LEU A 122 4.10 -1.72 -1.75
N THR A 123 3.19 -2.65 -2.02
CA THR A 123 1.76 -2.51 -1.72
C THR A 123 1.29 -3.75 -0.97
N PHE A 124 0.61 -3.54 0.15
CA PHE A 124 0.08 -4.62 0.97
C PHE A 124 -1.27 -4.23 1.55
N THR A 125 -2.11 -5.24 1.70
CA THR A 125 -3.47 -5.15 2.24
C THR A 125 -3.59 -6.04 3.46
N GLY A 126 -4.40 -5.68 4.45
CA GLY A 126 -4.59 -6.53 5.63
C GLY A 126 -5.46 -5.98 6.75
N SER A 127 -6.03 -6.89 7.54
CA SER A 127 -6.98 -6.63 8.63
C SER A 127 -6.31 -6.07 9.89
N ASN A 128 -6.72 -4.88 10.36
CA ASN A 128 -6.09 -4.24 11.53
C ASN A 128 -7.07 -3.45 12.38
N ILE A 129 -7.82 -4.15 13.24
CA ILE A 129 -8.63 -3.48 14.25
C ILE A 129 -7.70 -2.75 15.24
N GLY A 130 -7.63 -1.42 15.11
CA GLY A 130 -7.02 -0.51 16.09
C GLY A 130 -5.50 -0.35 16.03
N VAL A 131 -4.82 -0.71 14.94
CA VAL A 131 -3.36 -0.53 14.86
C VAL A 131 -3.01 0.88 14.35
N SER A 132 -2.10 1.54 15.07
CA SER A 132 -1.62 2.88 14.76
C SER A 132 -0.17 2.95 14.28
N ASP A 133 0.60 1.85 14.31
CA ASP A 133 2.04 1.83 14.00
C ASP A 133 2.31 0.89 12.81
N ILE A 134 2.70 1.47 11.68
CA ILE A 134 3.14 0.75 10.50
C ILE A 134 4.62 1.03 10.34
N ALA A 135 5.44 -0.01 10.36
CA ALA A 135 6.88 0.15 10.24
C ALA A 135 7.48 -0.76 9.19
N PHE A 136 8.63 -0.35 8.69
CA PHE A 136 9.37 -0.99 7.62
C PHE A 136 10.82 -1.13 8.05
N GLU A 137 11.42 -2.28 7.77
CA GLU A 137 12.86 -2.48 7.90
C GLU A 137 13.42 -2.98 6.57
N LEU A 138 14.30 -2.18 5.98
CA LEU A 138 15.06 -2.56 4.81
C LEU A 138 16.38 -3.18 5.25
N HIS A 139 16.63 -4.41 4.84
CA HIS A 139 17.78 -5.19 5.31
C HIS A 139 18.85 -5.27 4.23
N ASN A 140 20.11 -5.14 4.65
CA ASN A 140 21.30 -5.34 3.82
C ASN A 140 21.32 -4.51 2.52
N LYS A 141 20.97 -3.23 2.62
CA LYS A 141 20.91 -2.33 1.45
C LYS A 141 22.28 -1.70 1.18
N VAL A 142 22.76 -1.82 -0.05
CA VAL A 142 23.93 -1.07 -0.53
C VAL A 142 23.45 0.30 -0.99
N MET A 143 24.06 1.36 -0.48
CA MET A 143 23.66 2.72 -0.80
C MET A 143 24.05 3.11 -2.23
N PRO A 144 23.14 3.77 -2.98
CA PRO A 144 23.34 4.12 -4.39
C PRO A 144 24.35 5.27 -4.52
N ALA A 145 24.47 5.84 -5.73
CA ALA A 145 25.27 7.04 -5.96
C ALA A 145 24.86 8.22 -5.04
N PRO A 146 25.74 9.19 -4.80
CA PRO A 146 25.38 10.39 -4.05
C PRO A 146 24.20 11.13 -4.68
N GLY A 147 23.29 11.60 -3.84
CA GLY A 147 22.04 12.21 -4.29
C GLY A 147 21.00 12.33 -3.18
N THR A 148 19.87 12.91 -3.53
CA THR A 148 18.70 13.03 -2.65
C THR A 148 17.59 12.17 -3.23
N TYR A 149 17.09 11.23 -2.42
CA TYR A 149 16.08 10.25 -2.82
C TYR A 149 14.89 10.32 -1.88
N LEU A 150 13.69 10.18 -2.44
CA LEU A 150 12.46 10.21 -1.66
C LEU A 150 11.98 8.79 -1.34
N ILE A 151 11.42 8.66 -0.13
CA ILE A 151 10.57 7.55 0.27
C ILE A 151 9.20 8.16 0.58
N LYS A 152 8.18 7.66 -0.11
CA LYS A 152 6.82 8.22 -0.08
C LYS A 152 5.84 7.16 0.35
N PHE A 153 4.87 7.54 1.17
CA PHE A 153 3.87 6.62 1.69
C PHE A 153 2.50 7.27 1.76
N LYS A 154 1.49 6.45 1.49
CA LYS A 154 0.07 6.78 1.59
C LYS A 154 -0.70 5.53 1.98
N ALA A 155 -1.83 5.72 2.63
CA ALA A 155 -2.68 4.62 3.07
C ALA A 155 -4.15 4.90 2.74
N ASP A 156 -4.88 3.86 2.41
CA ASP A 156 -6.32 3.79 2.34
C ASP A 156 -6.79 2.99 3.57
N ALA A 157 -7.49 3.64 4.50
CA ALA A 157 -7.81 3.07 5.81
C ALA A 157 -8.81 1.91 5.77
N ASP A 158 -9.71 1.88 4.79
CA ASP A 158 -10.72 0.83 4.62
C ASP A 158 -10.53 -0.01 3.34
N GLY A 159 -9.54 0.35 2.54
CA GLY A 159 -9.06 -0.45 1.41
C GLY A 159 -9.73 -0.07 0.09
N PRO A 160 -9.28 -0.65 -1.03
CA PRO A 160 -9.60 -0.11 -2.35
C PRO A 160 -11.09 -0.17 -2.67
N GLY A 161 -11.65 0.95 -3.13
CA GLY A 161 -13.03 1.03 -3.60
C GLY A 161 -14.07 1.03 -2.48
N THR A 162 -13.67 1.32 -1.24
CA THR A 162 -14.56 1.39 -0.08
C THR A 162 -14.99 2.84 0.21
N ALA A 163 -15.04 3.33 1.45
CA ALA A 163 -15.55 4.67 1.77
C ALA A 163 -14.46 5.75 1.83
N ARG A 164 -13.18 5.40 2.07
CA ARG A 164 -12.06 6.37 2.07
C ARG A 164 -11.26 6.34 0.79
N SER A 165 -10.65 7.47 0.49
CA SER A 165 -9.54 7.54 -0.46
C SER A 165 -8.22 7.37 0.27
N TYR A 166 -7.17 7.13 -0.52
CA TYR A 166 -5.81 7.31 -0.07
C TYR A 166 -5.62 8.65 0.66
N SER A 167 -4.83 8.57 1.73
CA SER A 167 -4.36 9.69 2.51
C SER A 167 -3.50 10.64 1.67
N GLU A 168 -3.30 11.86 2.16
CA GLU A 168 -2.21 12.70 1.65
C GLU A 168 -0.87 11.94 1.71
N GLU A 169 -0.03 12.13 0.69
CA GLU A 169 1.27 11.51 0.64
C GLU A 169 2.19 12.12 1.70
N ARG A 170 2.86 11.26 2.45
CA ARG A 170 3.92 11.64 3.39
C ARG A 170 5.27 11.24 2.81
N VAL A 171 6.28 12.07 3.08
CA VAL A 171 7.60 11.98 2.45
C VAL A 171 8.68 12.04 3.51
N ILE A 172 9.67 11.15 3.38
CA ILE A 172 10.96 11.24 4.06
C ILE A 172 12.09 11.19 3.03
N THR A 173 13.24 11.74 3.40
CA THR A 173 14.35 12.00 2.50
C THR A 173 15.56 11.17 2.89
N LEU A 174 16.09 10.41 1.95
CA LEU A 174 17.37 9.75 2.06
C LEU A 174 18.43 10.55 1.29
N ILE A 175 19.41 11.09 1.99
CA ILE A 175 20.53 11.82 1.40
C ILE A 175 21.74 10.89 1.39
N ILE A 176 22.26 10.61 0.21
CA ILE A 176 23.47 9.82 0.02
C ILE A 176 24.62 10.76 -0.27
N LEU A 177 25.66 10.70 0.56
CA LEU A 177 26.85 11.52 0.48
C LEU A 177 28.01 10.74 -0.14
N PRO A 178 28.98 11.40 -0.79
CA PRO A 178 30.24 10.76 -1.16
C PRO A 178 31.03 10.36 0.10
N PRO A 179 32.01 9.44 -0.02
CA PRO A 179 32.98 9.20 1.05
C PRO A 179 33.75 10.49 1.34
N ALA A 180 34.14 10.69 2.60
CA ALA A 180 34.97 11.81 3.02
C ALA A 180 36.39 11.73 2.44
#